data_AF-A0A4Y6RTG2-F1
#
_entry.id   AF-A0A4Y6RTG2-F1
#
_cell.length_a   1.000
_cell.length_b   1.000
_cell.length_c   1.000
_cell.angle_alpha   90.00
_cell.angle_beta   90.00
_cell.angle_gamma   90.00
#
_symmetry.space_group_name_H-M   'P 1'
#
loop_
_entity.id
_entity.type
_entity.pdbx_description
1 polymer ?
#
loop_
_entity_poly.entity_id
_entity_poly.type
_entity_poly.pdbx_seq_one_letter_code
_entity_poly.pdbx_strand_id
1 'polypeptide(L)'
;MEIMKAKTLVLALAGLAVSSAAAFAQTPTLLKQHKDWASYALTSGSGKVCYALTKPTTMLPGDRNHGDVFFFVTSRPAEGVSSEPSLLVGYPFKDKSSVSVDVDGKAFTLFTNNDGAWVENAATEAQLVAAMKAGREMSVNGESSRGTRTTYKFSLSGVTAAINTAAQACQ
;
A
#
# COMPACT_ATOMS: atom_id res chain seq x y z
N MET A 1 -38.03 -31.33 -60.10
CA MET A 1 -37.51 -29.98 -60.38
C MET A 1 -38.48 -29.00 -59.74
N GLU A 2 -38.20 -28.60 -58.50
CA GLU A 2 -38.99 -27.64 -57.73
C GLU A 2 -37.97 -26.73 -57.05
N ILE A 3 -37.86 -25.49 -57.54
CA ILE A 3 -36.87 -24.49 -57.14
C ILE A 3 -37.53 -23.62 -56.07
N MET A 4 -37.18 -23.82 -54.80
CA MET A 4 -37.71 -22.99 -53.71
C MET A 4 -36.90 -21.70 -53.59
N LYS A 5 -37.60 -20.58 -53.77
CA LYS A 5 -37.13 -19.19 -53.81
C LYS A 5 -36.43 -18.77 -52.52
N ALA A 6 -35.20 -18.26 -52.65
CA ALA A 6 -34.48 -17.58 -51.57
C ALA A 6 -35.10 -16.19 -51.31
N LYS A 7 -35.58 -15.95 -50.09
CA LYS A 7 -35.92 -14.62 -49.58
C LYS A 7 -34.70 -14.06 -48.85
N THR A 8 -34.07 -13.06 -49.43
CA THR A 8 -32.96 -12.29 -48.85
C THR A 8 -33.44 -11.54 -47.61
N LEU A 9 -32.97 -11.91 -46.41
CA LEU A 9 -33.05 -11.05 -45.22
C LEU A 9 -31.79 -10.18 -45.17
N VAL A 10 -31.97 -8.87 -45.34
CA VAL A 10 -30.96 -7.86 -45.05
C VAL A 10 -30.98 -7.60 -43.54
N LEU A 11 -30.03 -8.14 -42.79
CA LEU A 11 -29.79 -7.74 -41.40
C LEU A 11 -28.97 -6.43 -41.40
N ALA A 12 -29.59 -5.34 -40.96
CA ALA A 12 -28.89 -4.10 -40.63
C ALA A 12 -28.12 -4.30 -39.32
N LEU A 13 -26.79 -4.43 -39.39
CA LEU A 13 -25.90 -4.34 -38.22
C LEU A 13 -25.81 -2.87 -37.78
N ALA A 14 -26.59 -2.48 -36.78
CA ALA A 14 -26.33 -1.26 -36.02
C ALA A 14 -25.11 -1.51 -35.13
N GLY A 15 -23.97 -0.90 -35.46
CA GLY A 15 -22.73 -1.02 -34.71
C GLY A 15 -22.87 -0.42 -33.32
N LEU A 16 -22.75 -1.25 -32.28
CA LEU A 16 -22.43 -0.78 -30.94
C LEU A 16 -20.97 -0.33 -30.94
N ALA A 17 -20.75 0.98 -31.03
CA ALA A 17 -19.47 1.57 -30.67
C ALA A 17 -19.29 1.42 -29.15
N VAL A 18 -18.62 0.35 -28.72
CA VAL A 18 -18.13 0.20 -27.35
C VAL A 18 -16.97 1.17 -27.19
N SER A 19 -17.24 2.36 -26.66
CA SER A 19 -16.21 3.27 -26.18
C SER A 19 -15.55 2.66 -24.94
N SER A 20 -14.45 1.95 -25.15
CA SER A 20 -13.53 1.55 -24.09
C SER A 20 -12.87 2.81 -23.51
N ALA A 21 -13.52 3.41 -22.51
CA ALA A 21 -12.84 4.38 -21.66
C ALA A 21 -11.65 3.66 -21.00
N ALA A 22 -10.44 3.91 -21.49
CA ALA A 22 -9.23 3.46 -20.84
C ALA A 22 -9.20 4.09 -19.44
N ALA A 23 -9.33 3.26 -18.41
CA ALA A 23 -9.08 3.69 -17.05
C ALA A 23 -7.57 4.00 -16.94
N PHE A 24 -7.21 5.28 -17.00
CA PHE A 24 -5.84 5.70 -16.71
C PHE A 24 -5.58 5.49 -15.23
N ALA A 25 -4.75 4.50 -14.89
CA ALA A 25 -4.23 4.35 -13.54
C ALA A 25 -3.50 5.64 -13.16
N GLN A 26 -3.96 6.32 -12.11
CA GLN A 26 -3.34 7.54 -11.61
C GLN A 26 -2.01 7.17 -10.95
N THR A 27 -0.89 7.64 -11.50
CA THR A 27 0.44 7.43 -10.92
C THR A 27 0.66 8.43 -9.78
N PRO A 28 1.11 7.99 -8.59
CA PRO A 28 1.46 8.91 -7.51
C PRO A 28 2.60 9.87 -7.90
N THR A 29 2.45 11.13 -7.53
CA THR A 29 3.47 12.17 -7.72
C THR A 29 4.45 12.14 -6.55
N LEU A 30 5.75 11.98 -6.84
CA LEU A 30 6.80 12.17 -5.85
C LEU A 30 6.86 13.65 -5.44
N LEU A 31 6.68 13.91 -4.15
CA LEU A 31 6.82 15.24 -3.57
C LEU A 31 8.29 15.51 -3.23
N LYS A 32 8.93 14.59 -2.49
CA LYS A 32 10.31 14.77 -2.02
C LYS A 32 10.92 13.46 -1.50
N GLN A 33 12.23 13.30 -1.73
CA GLN A 33 13.05 12.27 -1.07
C GLN A 33 13.67 12.83 0.22
N HIS A 34 13.63 12.05 1.29
CA HIS A 34 14.19 12.33 2.61
C HIS A 34 15.00 11.12 3.09
N LYS A 35 16.29 11.07 2.72
CA LYS A 35 17.16 9.93 3.06
C LYS A 35 16.52 8.62 2.58
N ASP A 36 16.14 7.73 3.51
CA ASP A 36 15.59 6.41 3.19
C ASP A 36 14.07 6.42 3.01
N TRP A 37 13.43 7.58 3.13
CA TRP A 37 11.99 7.77 3.00
C TRP A 37 11.66 8.71 1.84
N ALA A 38 10.50 8.52 1.24
CA ALA A 38 9.99 9.33 0.15
C ALA A 38 8.53 9.73 0.42
N SER A 39 8.18 10.97 0.09
CA SER A 39 6.83 11.52 0.25
C SER A 39 6.14 11.59 -1.10
N TYR A 40 4.88 11.16 -1.16
CA TYR A 40 4.08 11.15 -2.38
C TYR A 40 2.71 11.76 -2.15
N ALA A 41 2.08 12.21 -3.23
CA ALA A 41 0.67 12.55 -3.28
C ALA A 41 0.01 11.88 -4.49
N LEU A 42 -1.21 11.41 -4.28
CA LEU A 42 -2.10 10.87 -5.29
C LEU A 42 -3.44 11.57 -5.17
N THR A 43 -3.96 12.08 -6.26
CA THR A 43 -5.32 12.65 -6.32
C THR A 43 -6.14 11.79 -7.25
N SER A 44 -7.31 11.35 -6.81
CA SER A 44 -8.26 10.59 -7.63
C SER A 44 -9.69 11.10 -7.39
N GLY A 45 -10.67 10.49 -8.06
CA GLY A 45 -12.09 10.78 -7.83
C GLY A 45 -12.56 10.51 -6.39
N SER A 46 -11.84 9.68 -5.63
CA SER A 46 -12.14 9.38 -4.21
C SER A 46 -11.47 10.36 -3.23
N GLY A 47 -10.70 11.33 -3.73
CA GLY A 47 -10.02 12.34 -2.93
C GLY A 47 -8.50 12.25 -3.02
N LYS A 48 -7.83 12.98 -2.12
CA LYS A 48 -6.38 13.07 -2.04
C LYS A 48 -5.84 12.08 -1.03
N VAL A 49 -4.77 11.39 -1.39
CA VAL A 49 -4.00 10.48 -0.53
C VAL A 49 -2.55 10.96 -0.55
N CYS A 50 -1.98 11.20 0.62
CA CYS A 50 -0.58 11.58 0.76
C CYS A 50 0.10 10.61 1.71
N TYR A 51 1.30 10.15 1.38
CA TYR A 51 1.97 9.16 2.20
C TYR A 51 3.48 9.33 2.17
N ALA A 52 4.10 8.98 3.30
CA ALA A 52 5.51 8.68 3.38
C ALA A 52 5.70 7.17 3.17
N LEU A 53 6.71 6.78 2.38
CA LEU A 53 7.02 5.40 2.03
C LEU A 53 8.51 5.12 2.24
N THR A 54 8.83 3.90 2.66
CA THR A 54 10.19 3.35 2.66
C THR A 54 10.20 1.88 2.23
N LYS A 55 11.37 1.38 1.86
CA LYS A 55 11.66 -0.03 1.57
C LYS A 55 12.57 -0.60 2.66
N PRO A 56 12.51 -1.90 2.93
CA PRO A 56 13.38 -2.50 3.94
C PRO A 56 14.85 -2.46 3.50
N THR A 57 15.75 -2.21 4.45
CA THR A 57 17.20 -2.35 4.29
C THR A 57 17.63 -3.81 4.40
N THR A 58 16.78 -4.69 4.94
CA THR A 58 17.03 -6.12 5.05
C THR A 58 15.73 -6.90 4.92
N MET A 59 15.76 -8.01 4.17
CA MET A 59 14.66 -8.97 4.05
C MET A 59 15.17 -10.38 4.36
N LEU A 60 14.54 -11.05 5.30
CA LEU A 60 14.86 -12.43 5.69
C LEU A 60 13.62 -13.32 5.65
N PRO A 61 13.77 -14.60 5.28
CA PRO A 61 15.01 -15.25 4.82
C PRO A 61 15.39 -14.83 3.39
N GLY A 62 16.68 -14.56 3.15
CA GLY A 62 17.15 -13.97 1.89
C GLY A 62 17.08 -14.86 0.65
N ASP A 63 16.73 -16.14 0.82
CA ASP A 63 16.59 -17.12 -0.26
C ASP A 63 15.13 -17.31 -0.71
N ARG A 64 14.24 -16.36 -0.35
CA ARG A 64 12.84 -16.36 -0.75
C ARG A 64 12.51 -15.12 -1.56
N ASN A 65 11.51 -15.26 -2.43
CA ASN A 65 10.93 -14.12 -3.11
C ASN A 65 9.90 -13.46 -2.16
N HIS A 66 10.21 -12.24 -1.74
CA HIS A 66 9.35 -11.43 -0.88
C HIS A 66 8.34 -10.58 -1.69
N GLY A 67 8.54 -10.46 -3.01
CA GLY A 67 7.90 -9.44 -3.84
C GLY A 67 8.27 -8.03 -3.38
N ASP A 68 7.37 -7.07 -3.64
CA ASP A 68 7.54 -5.71 -3.15
C ASP A 68 7.17 -5.61 -1.67
N VAL A 69 8.01 -4.94 -0.88
CA VAL A 69 7.78 -4.72 0.54
C VAL A 69 7.94 -3.24 0.84
N PHE A 70 6.89 -2.66 1.42
CA PHE A 70 6.82 -1.24 1.72
C PHE A 70 6.21 -1.00 3.08
N PHE A 71 6.75 -0.02 3.80
CA PHE A 71 6.10 0.55 4.97
C PHE A 71 5.62 1.96 4.65
N PHE A 72 4.38 2.25 5.01
CA PHE A 72 3.71 3.50 4.73
C PHE A 72 3.35 4.24 6.03
N VAL A 73 3.27 5.55 5.95
CA VAL A 73 2.47 6.38 6.86
C VAL A 73 1.59 7.29 6.00
N THR A 74 0.27 7.09 6.06
CA THR A 74 -0.69 7.65 5.10
C THR A 74 -1.64 8.65 5.76
N SER A 75 -1.95 9.71 5.03
CA SER A 75 -3.01 10.68 5.33
C SER A 75 -4.06 10.64 4.21
N ARG A 76 -5.34 10.56 4.58
CA ARG A 76 -6.52 10.57 3.70
C ARG A 76 -7.55 11.55 4.26
N PRO A 77 -7.51 12.83 3.87
CA PRO A 77 -8.38 13.86 4.44
C PRO A 77 -9.87 13.59 4.22
N ALA A 78 -10.23 13.03 3.07
CA ALA A 78 -11.62 12.66 2.76
C ALA A 78 -12.21 11.62 3.73
N GLU A 79 -11.35 10.85 4.41
CA GLU A 79 -11.70 9.82 5.38
C GLU A 79 -11.40 10.25 6.84
N GLY A 80 -10.88 11.46 7.05
CA GLY A 80 -10.45 11.93 8.38
C GLY A 80 -9.20 11.23 8.93
N VAL A 81 -8.41 10.56 8.08
CA VAL A 81 -7.19 9.83 8.48
C VAL A 81 -5.97 10.74 8.34
N SER A 82 -5.19 10.90 9.42
CA SER A 82 -4.07 11.86 9.45
C SER A 82 -2.67 11.24 9.46
N SER A 83 -2.49 10.01 9.97
CA SER A 83 -1.17 9.32 9.99
C SER A 83 -1.31 7.82 10.30
N GLU A 84 -1.89 7.05 9.36
CA GLU A 84 -2.06 5.60 9.49
C GLU A 84 -0.80 4.86 9.04
N PRO A 85 -0.10 4.13 9.94
CA PRO A 85 1.00 3.26 9.57
C PRO A 85 0.49 1.93 9.01
N SER A 86 1.10 1.46 7.92
CA SER A 86 0.79 0.15 7.37
C SER A 86 1.98 -0.50 6.70
N LEU A 87 1.97 -1.83 6.67
CA LEU A 87 2.91 -2.65 5.93
C LEU A 87 2.17 -3.26 4.73
N LEU A 88 2.80 -3.22 3.55
CA LEU A 88 2.40 -4.01 2.39
C LEU A 88 3.56 -4.93 2.01
N VAL A 89 3.27 -6.20 1.75
CA VAL A 89 4.25 -7.20 1.31
C VAL A 89 3.79 -7.86 0.01
N GLY A 90 4.68 -8.56 -0.69
CA GLY A 90 4.36 -9.23 -1.96
C GLY A 90 3.74 -10.63 -1.82
N TYR A 91 3.17 -10.96 -0.66
CA TYR A 91 2.52 -12.24 -0.43
C TYR A 91 1.39 -12.11 0.59
N PRO A 92 0.36 -12.98 0.54
CA PRO A 92 -0.66 -13.01 1.56
C PRO A 92 -0.09 -13.55 2.88
N PHE A 93 -0.40 -12.88 3.99
CA PHE A 93 -0.16 -13.34 5.34
C PHE A 93 -0.96 -14.61 5.64
N LYS A 94 -0.51 -15.35 6.65
CA LYS A 94 -1.24 -16.50 7.19
C LYS A 94 -2.54 -16.06 7.84
N ASP A 95 -3.60 -16.82 7.61
CA ASP A 95 -4.90 -16.58 8.23
C ASP A 95 -4.79 -16.50 9.76
N LYS A 96 -5.47 -15.50 10.34
CA LYS A 96 -5.49 -15.23 11.79
C LYS A 96 -4.10 -15.01 12.40
N SER A 97 -3.12 -14.60 11.59
CA SER A 97 -1.82 -14.14 12.07
C SER A 97 -1.83 -12.64 12.34
N SER A 98 -0.72 -12.15 12.90
CA SER A 98 -0.46 -10.74 13.14
C SER A 98 0.96 -10.41 12.72
N VAL A 99 1.21 -9.14 12.45
CA VAL A 99 2.55 -8.59 12.25
C VAL A 99 3.03 -7.93 13.54
N SER A 100 4.25 -8.21 13.96
CA SER A 100 4.90 -7.54 15.08
C SER A 100 5.87 -6.48 14.56
N VAL A 101 5.78 -5.27 15.10
CA VAL A 101 6.68 -4.16 14.80
C VAL A 101 7.44 -3.80 16.07
N ASP A 102 8.76 -3.71 15.99
CA ASP A 102 9.64 -3.21 17.06
C ASP A 102 10.37 -1.96 16.57
N VAL A 103 10.27 -0.86 17.31
CA VAL A 103 11.01 0.38 17.06
C VAL A 103 11.93 0.64 18.24
N ASP A 104 13.22 0.34 18.07
CA ASP A 104 14.25 0.47 19.11
C ASP A 104 13.79 -0.12 20.47
N GLY A 105 13.14 -1.28 20.48
CA GLY A 105 12.64 -1.97 21.68
C GLY A 105 11.20 -1.63 22.10
N LYS A 106 10.50 -0.76 21.35
CA LYS A 106 9.06 -0.50 21.55
C LYS A 106 8.25 -1.39 20.62
N ALA A 107 7.45 -2.29 21.20
CA ALA A 107 6.66 -3.26 20.46
C ALA A 107 5.25 -2.77 20.14
N PHE A 108 4.79 -3.09 18.93
CA PHE A 108 3.45 -2.85 18.41
C PHE A 108 2.96 -4.09 17.65
N THR A 109 1.64 -4.24 17.56
CA THR A 109 1.01 -5.35 16.83
C THR A 109 0.08 -4.77 15.76
N LEU A 110 0.17 -5.34 14.57
CA LEU A 110 -0.66 -5.02 13.42
C LEU A 110 -1.51 -6.24 13.06
N PHE A 111 -2.79 -6.03 12.77
CA PHE A 111 -3.65 -7.07 12.22
C PHE A 111 -3.38 -7.22 10.72
N THR A 112 -3.47 -8.44 10.21
CA THR A 112 -3.22 -8.73 8.79
C THR A 112 -4.54 -8.84 8.02
N ASN A 113 -4.56 -8.31 6.80
CA ASN A 113 -5.60 -8.61 5.82
C ASN A 113 -4.93 -8.79 4.44
N ASN A 114 -5.07 -10.00 3.88
CA ASN A 114 -4.36 -10.43 2.69
C ASN A 114 -2.84 -10.16 2.81
N ASP A 115 -2.29 -9.26 2.02
CA ASP A 115 -0.89 -8.88 1.91
C ASP A 115 -0.56 -7.56 2.65
N GLY A 116 -1.55 -6.98 3.32
CA GLY A 116 -1.38 -5.77 4.13
C GLY A 116 -1.49 -6.03 5.64
N ALA A 117 -0.89 -5.14 6.43
CA ALA A 117 -1.05 -5.11 7.87
C ALA A 117 -1.21 -3.68 8.40
N TRP A 118 -2.13 -3.49 9.35
CA TRP A 118 -2.50 -2.18 9.90
C TRP A 118 -2.61 -2.23 11.41
N VAL A 119 -2.48 -1.06 12.03
CA VAL A 119 -2.69 -0.90 13.48
C VAL A 119 -4.19 -0.87 13.77
N GLU A 120 -4.62 -1.45 14.89
CA GLU A 120 -6.05 -1.63 15.20
C GLU A 120 -6.82 -0.32 15.45
N ASN A 121 -6.15 0.71 15.94
CA ASN A 121 -6.82 1.95 16.34
C ASN A 121 -5.90 3.19 16.28
N ALA A 122 -6.51 4.35 16.13
CA ALA A 122 -5.82 5.65 15.99
C ALA A 122 -4.90 6.02 17.16
N ALA A 123 -5.22 5.59 18.39
CA ALA A 123 -4.37 5.85 19.54
C ALA A 123 -3.03 5.10 19.43
N THR A 124 -3.07 3.84 19.00
CA THR A 124 -1.89 3.01 18.79
C THR A 124 -1.11 3.47 17.55
N GLU A 125 -1.80 3.93 16.51
CA GLU A 125 -1.18 4.55 15.33
C GLU A 125 -0.32 5.75 15.74
N ALA A 126 -0.89 6.67 16.53
CA ALA A 126 -0.18 7.85 17.01
C ALA A 126 1.07 7.48 17.84
N GLN A 127 0.98 6.44 18.67
CA GLN A 127 2.11 5.93 19.45
C GLN A 127 3.20 5.34 18.56
N LEU A 128 2.84 4.55 17.55
CA LEU A 128 3.79 3.97 16.60
C LEU A 128 4.48 5.05 15.77
N VAL A 129 3.73 6.02 15.23
CA VAL A 129 4.31 7.16 14.50
C VAL A 129 5.25 7.97 15.39
N ALA A 130 4.88 8.21 16.65
CA ALA A 130 5.76 8.90 17.60
C ALA A 130 7.05 8.11 17.88
N ALA A 131 6.95 6.79 18.03
CA ALA A 131 8.11 5.92 18.18
C ALA A 131 9.01 5.96 16.94
N MET A 132 8.43 5.86 15.74
CA MET A 132 9.15 5.95 14.47
C MET A 132 9.90 7.28 14.33
N LYS A 133 9.26 8.41 14.66
CA LYS A 133 9.87 9.75 14.60
C LYS A 133 11.06 9.93 15.55
N ALA A 134 11.08 9.18 16.65
CA ALA A 134 12.15 9.21 17.67
C ALA A 134 13.20 8.11 17.49
N GLY A 135 12.90 7.08 16.71
CA GLY A 135 13.72 5.88 16.54
C GLY A 135 14.73 5.97 15.41
N ARG A 136 15.59 4.95 15.33
CA ARG A 136 16.64 4.81 14.31
C ARG A 136 16.41 3.64 13.36
N GLU A 137 15.98 2.51 13.90
CA GLU A 137 15.66 1.30 13.14
C GLU A 137 14.30 0.75 13.59
N MET A 138 13.60 0.12 12.65
CA MET A 138 12.36 -0.61 12.91
C MET A 138 12.49 -2.03 12.36
N SER A 139 12.18 -3.04 13.18
CA SER A 139 12.06 -4.43 12.74
C SER A 139 10.60 -4.82 12.63
N VAL A 140 10.24 -5.53 11.56
CA VAL A 140 8.86 -5.96 11.29
C VAL A 140 8.85 -7.45 10.97
N ASN A 141 8.05 -8.22 11.70
CA ASN A 141 8.02 -9.68 11.64
C ASN A 141 6.61 -10.18 11.30
N GLY A 142 6.52 -11.12 10.37
CA GLY A 142 5.24 -11.74 9.96
C GLY A 142 5.39 -13.19 9.50
N GLU A 143 4.28 -13.80 9.11
CA GLU A 143 4.26 -15.16 8.56
C GLU A 143 3.39 -15.19 7.29
N SER A 144 3.97 -15.64 6.18
CA SER A 144 3.22 -15.84 4.93
C SER A 144 2.20 -16.98 5.07
N SER A 145 1.18 -16.99 4.22
CA SER A 145 0.21 -18.09 4.15
C SER A 145 0.83 -19.46 3.84
N ARG A 146 2.06 -19.46 3.30
CA ARG A 146 2.87 -20.66 3.02
C ARG A 146 3.68 -21.14 4.24
N GLY A 147 3.58 -20.47 5.38
CA GLY A 147 4.28 -20.81 6.63
C GLY A 147 5.71 -20.25 6.74
N THR A 148 6.20 -19.50 5.76
CA THR A 148 7.50 -18.80 5.88
C THR A 148 7.37 -17.63 6.83
N ARG A 149 8.16 -17.62 7.91
CA ARG A 149 8.37 -16.45 8.76
C ARG A 149 9.30 -15.47 8.08
N THR A 150 8.92 -14.20 8.05
CA THR A 150 9.69 -13.13 7.44
C THR A 150 10.06 -12.07 8.46
N THR A 151 11.23 -11.49 8.28
CA THR A 151 11.73 -10.36 9.07
C THR A 151 12.23 -9.29 8.13
N TYR A 152 11.75 -8.07 8.36
CA TYR A 152 12.17 -6.87 7.66
C TYR A 152 12.85 -5.91 8.63
N LYS A 153 13.90 -5.23 8.16
CA LYS A 153 14.46 -4.08 8.86
C LYS A 153 14.28 -2.84 8.00
N PHE A 154 13.89 -1.74 8.62
CA PHE A 154 13.72 -0.45 7.99
C PHE A 154 14.56 0.59 8.72
N SER A 155 15.29 1.40 7.96
CA SER A 155 15.89 2.62 8.50
C SER A 155 14.81 3.66 8.76
N LEU A 156 14.88 4.33 9.91
CA LEU A 156 14.00 5.47 10.23
C LEU A 156 14.66 6.82 9.88
N SER A 157 15.83 6.81 9.22
CA SER A 157 16.49 8.01 8.75
C SER A 157 15.62 8.78 7.76
N GLY A 158 15.19 9.98 8.14
CA GLY A 158 14.35 10.85 7.31
C GLY A 158 12.84 10.70 7.51
N VAL A 159 12.39 9.75 8.33
CA VAL A 159 10.95 9.45 8.55
C VAL A 159 10.15 10.67 8.98
N THR A 160 10.66 11.45 9.94
CA THR A 160 9.97 12.65 10.45
C THR A 160 9.73 13.69 9.36
N ALA A 161 10.74 13.95 8.53
CA ALA A 161 10.63 14.91 7.45
C ALA A 161 9.69 14.44 6.34
N ALA A 162 9.72 13.14 6.02
CA ALA A 162 8.84 12.54 5.03
C ALA A 162 7.37 12.59 5.47
N ILE A 163 7.07 12.13 6.69
CA ILE A 163 5.71 12.18 7.24
C ILE A 163 5.17 13.61 7.25
N ASN A 164 5.99 14.58 7.69
CA ASN A 164 5.55 15.98 7.74
C ASN A 164 5.29 16.55 6.34
N THR A 165 6.10 16.18 5.34
CA THR A 165 5.92 16.62 3.95
C THR A 165 4.65 16.03 3.34
N ALA A 166 4.40 14.73 3.57
CA ALA A 166 3.17 14.07 3.12
C ALA A 166 1.93 14.68 3.80
N ALA A 167 1.97 14.88 5.12
CA ALA A 167 0.88 15.48 5.88
C ALA A 167 0.55 16.90 5.38
N GLN A 168 1.56 17.75 5.17
CA GLN A 168 1.38 19.10 4.61
C GLN A 168 0.73 19.09 3.22
N ALA A 169 1.05 18.10 2.39
CA ALA A 169 0.41 17.97 1.09
C ALA A 169 -1.07 17.59 1.20
N CYS A 170 -1.53 17.05 2.33
CA CYS A 170 -2.91 16.65 2.58
C CYS A 170 -3.62 17.53 3.63
N GLN A 171 -3.11 18.74 3.87
CA GLN A 171 -3.81 19.78 4.62
C GLN A 171 -4.77 20.56 3.72
#